data_AF-A0A293NJH8-F1
#
_entry.id   AF-A0A293NJH8-F1
#
_cell.length_a   1.000
_cell.length_b   1.000
_cell.length_c   1.000
_cell.angle_alpha   90.00
_cell.angle_beta   90.00
_cell.angle_gamma   90.00
#
_symmetry.space_group_name_H-M   'P 1'
#
loop_
_entity.id
_entity.type
_entity.pdbx_description
1 polymer ?
#
loop_
_entity_poly.entity_id
_entity_poly.type
_entity_poly.pdbx_seq_one_letter_code
_entity_poly.pdbx_strand_id
1 'polypeptide(L)'
;MNKVTSTGLNLVSNINEKTSKNINSINKELVLGKEPDLQKNDIAGKSFLENVSNAIDSVASAQNDAATITKNYELGKEQDLTKVIVNQQISKLAFQVTLNVRNKVLSAYKDIMNMPV
;
A
#
# COMPACT_ATOMS: atom_id res chain seq x y z
N MET A 1 -28.50 -35.76 2.77
CA MET A 1 -28.56 -34.32 3.08
C MET A 1 -27.13 -33.81 3.22
N ASN A 2 -26.54 -33.13 2.21
CA ASN A 2 -25.33 -32.28 2.35
C ASN A 2 -24.93 -31.59 1.01
N LYS A 3 -25.87 -30.89 0.37
CA LYS A 3 -25.58 -30.07 -0.84
C LYS A 3 -25.55 -28.56 -0.58
N VAL A 4 -25.83 -28.12 0.66
CA VAL A 4 -25.88 -26.69 1.03
C VAL A 4 -24.56 -26.16 1.60
N THR A 5 -23.62 -27.02 1.99
CA THR A 5 -22.32 -26.62 2.58
C THR A 5 -21.19 -26.50 1.56
N SER A 6 -21.24 -27.24 0.44
CA SER A 6 -20.17 -27.22 -0.58
C SER A 6 -20.17 -25.93 -1.40
N THR A 7 -21.33 -25.37 -1.74
CA THR A 7 -21.40 -24.13 -2.54
C THR A 7 -20.90 -22.91 -1.75
N GLY A 8 -21.20 -22.82 -0.45
CA GLY A 8 -20.72 -21.73 0.41
C GLY A 8 -19.20 -21.73 0.60
N LEU A 9 -18.61 -22.91 0.80
CA LEU A 9 -17.16 -23.08 0.91
C LEU A 9 -16.43 -22.78 -0.42
N ASN A 10 -17.04 -23.14 -1.56
CA ASN A 10 -16.52 -22.83 -2.89
C ASN A 10 -16.59 -21.32 -3.21
N LEU A 11 -17.57 -20.59 -2.69
CA LEU A 11 -17.65 -19.14 -2.87
C LEU A 11 -16.54 -18.41 -2.08
N VAL A 12 -16.30 -18.82 -0.84
CA VAL A 12 -15.23 -18.23 0.00
C VAL A 12 -13.84 -18.56 -0.55
N SER A 13 -13.60 -19.77 -1.05
CA SER A 13 -12.33 -20.13 -1.70
C SER A 13 -12.11 -19.36 -3.00
N ASN A 14 -13.15 -19.20 -3.82
CA ASN A 14 -13.07 -18.42 -5.06
C ASN A 14 -12.86 -16.93 -4.79
N ILE A 15 -13.43 -16.39 -3.71
CA ILE A 15 -13.18 -15.01 -3.27
C ILE A 15 -11.72 -14.87 -2.83
N ASN A 16 -11.21 -15.76 -1.99
CA ASN A 16 -9.83 -15.69 -1.49
C ASN A 16 -8.79 -15.86 -2.60
N GLU A 17 -9.06 -16.71 -3.59
CA GLU A 17 -8.17 -16.90 -4.73
C GLU A 17 -8.23 -15.71 -5.69
N LYS A 18 -9.42 -15.12 -5.91
CA LYS A 18 -9.60 -13.94 -6.75
C LYS A 18 -9.02 -12.67 -6.11
N THR A 19 -9.13 -12.52 -4.79
CA THR A 19 -8.46 -11.42 -4.05
C THR A 19 -6.94 -11.61 -4.05
N SER A 20 -6.44 -12.83 -3.82
CA SER A 20 -4.99 -13.10 -3.87
C SER A 20 -4.39 -12.83 -5.25
N LYS A 21 -5.08 -13.23 -6.32
CA LYS A 21 -4.67 -12.93 -7.71
C LYS A 21 -4.71 -11.42 -8.00
N ASN A 22 -5.71 -10.71 -7.50
CA ASN A 22 -5.83 -9.26 -7.70
C ASN A 22 -4.76 -8.47 -6.92
N ILE A 23 -4.49 -8.84 -5.67
CA ILE A 23 -3.43 -8.24 -4.83
C ILE A 23 -2.05 -8.45 -5.48
N ASN A 24 -1.79 -9.64 -6.03
CA ASN A 24 -0.51 -9.91 -6.72
C ASN A 24 -0.38 -9.16 -8.05
N SER A 25 -1.48 -8.93 -8.77
CA SER A 25 -1.48 -8.10 -9.99
C SER A 25 -1.33 -6.61 -9.66
N ILE A 26 -1.95 -6.12 -8.58
CA ILE A 26 -1.77 -4.75 -8.06
C ILE A 26 -0.31 -4.53 -7.63
N ASN A 27 0.29 -5.49 -6.92
CA ASN A 27 1.71 -5.46 -6.58
C ASN A 27 2.61 -5.42 -7.83
N LYS A 28 2.23 -6.12 -8.90
CA LYS A 28 3.00 -6.14 -10.15
C LYS A 28 2.89 -4.82 -10.92
N GLU A 29 1.73 -4.17 -10.92
CA GLU A 29 1.49 -2.91 -11.63
C GLU A 29 2.11 -1.70 -10.90
N LEU A 30 2.11 -1.71 -9.56
CA LEU A 30 2.76 -0.68 -8.72
C LEU A 30 4.29 -0.81 -8.68
N VAL A 31 4.85 -2.01 -8.92
CA VAL A 31 6.31 -2.25 -8.88
C VAL A 31 6.98 -2.15 -10.26
N LEU A 32 6.25 -2.33 -11.38
CA LEU A 32 6.82 -2.27 -12.75
C LEU A 32 6.23 -1.19 -13.68
N GLY A 33 5.21 -0.43 -13.28
CA GLY A 33 4.36 0.29 -14.24
C GLY A 33 4.38 1.82 -14.24
N LYS A 34 5.19 2.49 -13.43
CA LYS A 34 5.32 3.95 -13.53
C LYS A 34 6.72 4.38 -13.16
N GLU A 35 7.60 4.37 -14.16
CA GLU A 35 8.76 5.24 -14.12
C GLU A 35 8.24 6.66 -13.81
N PRO A 36 8.74 7.33 -12.77
CA PRO A 36 8.50 8.76 -12.66
C PRO A 36 9.11 9.37 -13.90
N ASP A 37 8.28 10.01 -14.73
CA ASP A 37 8.74 10.86 -15.81
C ASP A 37 9.53 12.01 -15.18
N LEU A 38 10.82 11.76 -14.94
CA LEU A 38 11.79 12.73 -14.48
C LEU A 38 12.23 13.51 -15.71
N GLN A 39 11.32 14.30 -16.28
CA GLN A 39 11.68 15.37 -17.18
C GLN A 39 12.49 16.42 -16.39
N LYS A 40 13.80 16.21 -16.43
CA LYS A 40 14.90 17.17 -16.43
C LYS A 40 14.54 18.56 -15.92
N ASN A 41 14.90 18.86 -14.68
CA ASN A 41 15.41 20.18 -14.27
C ASN A 41 16.21 20.02 -12.97
N ASP A 42 17.39 20.62 -12.97
CA ASP A 42 18.41 20.65 -11.91
C ASP A 42 17.92 21.35 -10.61
N ILE A 43 16.89 20.80 -9.95
CA ILE A 43 16.48 21.06 -8.55
C ILE A 43 15.87 19.75 -7.98
N ALA A 44 16.40 18.58 -8.35
CA ALA A 44 15.73 17.29 -8.11
C ALA A 44 15.89 16.74 -6.67
N GLY A 45 16.95 17.13 -5.94
CA GLY A 45 17.24 16.58 -4.61
C GLY A 45 16.26 17.04 -3.50
N LYS A 46 15.76 18.27 -3.59
CA LYS A 46 14.80 18.83 -2.61
C LYS A 46 13.38 18.30 -2.85
N SER A 47 12.96 18.24 -4.11
CA SER A 47 11.65 17.74 -4.52
C SER A 47 11.47 16.25 -4.22
N PHE A 48 12.50 15.42 -4.43
CA PHE A 48 12.40 13.99 -4.14
C PHE A 48 12.28 13.70 -2.63
N LEU A 49 13.11 14.33 -1.78
CA LEU A 49 13.02 14.16 -0.33
C LEU A 49 11.69 14.68 0.23
N GLU A 50 11.18 15.77 -0.32
CA GLU A 50 9.87 16.30 0.00
C GLU A 50 8.74 15.33 -0.40
N ASN A 51 8.80 14.73 -1.59
CA ASN A 51 7.86 13.69 -2.01
C ASN A 51 7.90 12.44 -1.12
N VAL A 52 9.09 12.03 -0.66
CA VAL A 52 9.25 10.91 0.28
C VAL A 52 8.69 11.27 1.66
N SER A 53 8.94 12.47 2.15
CA SER A 53 8.33 12.96 3.41
C SER A 53 6.81 12.95 3.30
N ASN A 54 6.26 13.51 2.22
CA ASN A 54 4.82 13.52 1.95
C ASN A 54 4.23 12.10 1.86
N ALA A 55 4.98 11.14 1.31
CA ALA A 55 4.56 9.74 1.27
C ALA A 55 4.54 9.09 2.68
N ILE A 56 5.49 9.43 3.55
CA ILE A 56 5.50 8.98 4.95
C ILE A 56 4.29 9.57 5.70
N ASP A 57 4.02 10.86 5.52
CA ASP A 57 2.87 11.54 6.13
C ASP A 57 1.54 10.96 5.63
N SER A 58 1.47 10.62 4.34
CA SER A 58 0.31 9.95 3.74
C SER A 58 0.05 8.56 4.35
N VAL A 59 1.11 7.78 4.63
CA VAL A 59 0.96 6.50 5.34
C VAL A 59 0.46 6.71 6.77
N ALA A 60 0.97 7.72 7.48
CA ALA A 60 0.50 8.04 8.83
C ALA A 60 -0.99 8.43 8.83
N SER A 61 -1.43 9.20 7.83
CA SER A 61 -2.85 9.52 7.62
C SER A 61 -3.67 8.25 7.36
N ALA A 62 -3.24 7.40 6.43
CA ALA A 62 -3.93 6.16 6.09
C ALA A 62 -4.08 5.22 7.31
N GLN A 63 -3.04 5.12 8.14
CA GLN A 63 -3.10 4.36 9.39
C GLN A 63 -4.12 4.93 10.39
N ASN A 64 -4.18 6.25 10.53
CA ASN A 64 -5.16 6.92 11.40
C ASN A 64 -6.59 6.76 10.88
N ASP A 65 -6.77 6.86 9.56
CA ASP A 65 -8.06 6.66 8.90
C ASP A 65 -8.54 5.21 9.09
N ALA A 66 -7.67 4.22 8.91
CA ALA A 66 -7.97 2.82 9.18
C ALA A 66 -8.36 2.60 10.64
N ALA A 67 -7.61 3.16 11.60
CA ALA A 67 -7.92 3.08 13.03
C ALA A 67 -9.28 3.72 13.37
N THR A 68 -9.59 4.87 12.75
CA THR A 68 -10.85 5.58 12.93
C THR A 68 -12.03 4.79 12.37
N ILE A 69 -11.87 4.21 11.18
CA ILE A 69 -12.89 3.39 10.54
C ILE A 69 -13.13 2.10 11.34
N THR A 70 -12.07 1.45 11.83
CA THR A 70 -12.20 0.29 12.73
C THR A 70 -12.94 0.66 14.01
N LYS A 71 -12.58 1.77 14.65
CA LYS A 71 -13.27 2.25 15.85
C LYS A 71 -14.73 2.58 15.59
N ASN A 72 -15.05 3.23 14.47
CA ASN A 72 -16.43 3.54 14.10
C ASN A 72 -17.25 2.28 13.83
N TYR A 73 -16.62 1.22 13.30
CA TYR A 73 -17.24 -0.08 13.13
C TYR A 73 -17.53 -0.77 14.48
N GLU A 74 -16.56 -0.77 15.40
CA GLU A 74 -16.74 -1.31 16.75
C GLU A 74 -17.84 -0.58 17.54
N LEU A 75 -17.98 0.73 17.32
CA LEU A 75 -19.01 1.57 17.93
C LEU A 75 -20.38 1.49 17.22
N GLY A 76 -20.49 0.72 16.13
CA GLY A 76 -21.72 0.58 15.34
C GLY A 76 -22.13 1.82 14.56
N LYS A 77 -21.26 2.84 14.45
CA LYS A 77 -21.49 4.05 13.64
C LYS A 77 -21.29 3.79 12.14
N GLU A 78 -20.45 2.81 11.81
CA GLU A 78 -20.18 2.33 10.45
C GLU A 78 -20.49 0.83 10.42
N GLN A 79 -21.37 0.36 9.54
CA GLN A 79 -21.76 -1.06 9.49
C GLN A 79 -20.98 -1.86 8.43
N ASP A 80 -20.21 -1.18 7.59
CA ASP A 80 -19.49 -1.80 6.49
C ASP A 80 -18.13 -2.35 6.93
N LEU A 81 -18.13 -3.63 7.32
CA LEU A 81 -16.91 -4.39 7.62
C LEU A 81 -15.97 -4.45 6.41
N THR A 82 -16.49 -4.47 5.18
CA THR A 82 -15.70 -4.54 3.94
C THR A 82 -14.81 -3.32 3.83
N LYS A 83 -15.38 -2.13 4.08
CA LYS A 83 -14.65 -0.86 4.09
C LYS A 83 -13.52 -0.86 5.12
N VAL A 84 -13.76 -1.37 6.33
CA VAL A 84 -12.72 -1.48 7.37
C VAL A 84 -11.55 -2.33 6.88
N ILE A 85 -11.84 -3.53 6.38
CA ILE A 85 -10.84 -4.50 5.94
C ILE A 85 -10.04 -3.96 4.75
N VAL A 86 -10.71 -3.32 3.79
CA VAL A 86 -10.06 -2.71 2.62
C VAL A 86 -9.12 -1.59 3.07
N ASN A 87 -9.55 -0.69 3.96
CA ASN A 87 -8.69 0.40 4.46
C ASN A 87 -7.47 -0.13 5.24
N GLN A 88 -7.66 -1.20 6.03
CA GLN A 88 -6.55 -1.87 6.70
C GLN A 88 -5.55 -2.48 5.72
N GLN A 89 -6.03 -3.12 4.64
CA GLN A 89 -5.16 -3.69 3.59
C GLN A 89 -4.39 -2.61 2.83
N ILE A 90 -5.07 -1.51 2.46
CA ILE A 90 -4.45 -0.34 1.81
C ILE A 90 -3.35 0.23 2.69
N SER A 91 -3.62 0.45 3.99
CA SER A 91 -2.64 1.00 4.94
C SER A 91 -1.41 0.11 5.08
N LYS A 92 -1.60 -1.21 5.13
CA LYS A 92 -0.50 -2.19 5.20
C LYS A 92 0.35 -2.16 3.94
N LEU A 93 -0.27 -2.11 2.76
CA LEU A 93 0.43 -2.04 1.49
C LEU A 93 1.20 -0.71 1.36
N ALA A 94 0.56 0.41 1.66
CA ALA A 94 1.18 1.73 1.61
C ALA A 94 2.43 1.82 2.52
N PHE A 95 2.34 1.26 3.73
CA PHE A 95 3.48 1.18 4.64
C PHE A 95 4.65 0.36 4.06
N GLN A 96 4.36 -0.81 3.46
CA GLN A 96 5.39 -1.65 2.83
C GLN A 96 6.11 -0.93 1.69
N VAL A 97 5.34 -0.25 0.82
CA VAL A 97 5.89 0.56 -0.27
C VAL A 97 6.79 1.67 0.27
N THR A 98 6.35 2.39 1.30
CA THR A 98 7.13 3.47 1.92
C THR A 98 8.44 2.98 2.53
N LEU A 99 8.45 1.81 3.19
CA LEU A 99 9.70 1.22 3.69
C LEU A 99 10.68 0.88 2.56
N ASN A 100 10.18 0.34 1.44
CA ASN A 100 11.00 0.03 0.28
C ASN A 100 11.60 1.30 -0.34
N VAL A 101 10.79 2.35 -0.49
CA VAL A 101 11.26 3.65 -0.99
C VAL A 101 12.31 4.25 -0.06
N ARG A 102 12.05 4.28 1.26
CA ARG A 102 13.01 4.78 2.26
C ARG A 102 14.36 4.09 2.16
N ASN A 103 14.37 2.76 2.10
CA ASN A 103 15.60 1.98 1.99
C ASN A 103 16.33 2.29 0.68
N LYS A 104 15.60 2.44 -0.44
CA LYS A 104 16.18 2.81 -1.73
C LYS A 104 16.78 4.23 -1.73
N VAL A 105 16.13 5.19 -1.05
CA VAL A 105 16.62 6.57 -0.89
C VAL A 105 17.91 6.60 -0.09
N LEU A 106 17.95 5.86 1.03
CA LEU A 106 19.15 5.76 1.87
C LEU A 106 20.32 5.14 1.10
N SER A 107 20.06 4.08 0.32
CA SER A 107 21.08 3.48 -0.55
C SER A 107 21.56 4.46 -1.63
N ALA A 108 20.66 5.17 -2.32
CA ALA A 108 21.05 6.15 -3.34
C ALA A 108 21.87 7.31 -2.76
N TYR A 109 21.53 7.80 -1.56
CA TYR A 109 22.35 8.78 -0.85
C TYR A 109 23.74 8.23 -0.53
N LYS A 110 23.81 7.00 -0.02
CA LYS A 110 25.08 6.32 0.26
C LYS A 110 25.90 6.08 -1.01
N ASP A 111 25.27 5.75 -2.12
CA ASP A 111 25.92 5.51 -3.41
C ASP A 111 26.55 6.79 -3.97
N ILE A 112 25.86 7.94 -3.86
CA ILE A 112 26.42 9.26 -4.21
C ILE A 112 27.63 9.59 -3.33
N MET A 113 27.55 9.31 -2.02
CA MET A 113 28.64 9.58 -1.07
C MET A 113 29.86 8.68 -1.27
N ASN A 114 29.66 7.44 -1.73
CA ASN A 114 30.72 6.46 -1.95
C ASN A 114 31.26 6.46 -3.39
N MET A 115 30.71 7.30 -4.28
CA MET A 115 31.23 7.44 -5.63
C MET A 115 32.58 8.19 -5.54
N PRO A 116 33.70 7.59 -6.01
CA PRO A 116 34.96 8.32 -6.08
C PRO A 116 34.80 9.48 -7.09
N VAL A 117 35.27 10.66 -6.69
CA VAL A 117 35.40 11.84 -7.57
C VAL A 117 36.43 11.64 -8.66
#